data_AF-B3T947-F1
#
_entry.id   AF-B3T947-F1
#
_cell.length_a   1.000
_cell.length_b   1.000
_cell.length_c   1.000
_cell.angle_alpha   90.00
_cell.angle_beta   90.00
_cell.angle_gamma   90.00
#
_symmetry.space_group_name_H-M   'P 1'
#
loop_
_entity.id
_entity.type
_entity.pdbx_description
1 polymer ?
#
loop_
_entity_poly.entity_id
_entity_poly.type
_entity_poly.pdbx_seq_one_letter_code
_entity_poly.pdbx_strand_id
1 'polypeptide(L)'
;MSYEAQSKSMSRVIKSGAELEKLVKHILNAKGGNIKYDKNSSDTLQTDIVIPNTKNPKVIYSITHTDPDKPGHSNENKFQLKLGEIVFLKTHDPSIKCILVVGGTKDAWLQYVLEAFPYFFDEVIYLWGGDFKKRILNANNDQLKNCDFWNDEKKRRDSIVKNKNLDLVPFSQLRLGFYEKIIKKFLGVNSPEEIDHPILKQMASSAHQAFKESIGERGIFWNHLSEKRFDAIWQERNYYNPNEAVVENILSKHGFFFLGRTGKDVEISNLLHQFGLTRTRVGEDFVLFSKKHKKAVYIQCKASGGGKTHHGKNIMNRAKEQNGRSILYRCCLKNKKLISKPKNFFWIGILDGNWKLPQKSPLKYYNMLEIAGYDKLIGADSLVDSSFIPLEENELEKYLTNLDCYKEENIPKKVVEDLLKQFKMVPEIK
;
A
#
# COMPACT_ATOMS: atom_id res chain seq x y z
N MET A 1 -22.97 4.21 -14.52
CA MET A 1 -23.76 3.33 -13.62
C MET A 1 -22.95 2.58 -12.55
N SER A 2 -21.64 2.30 -12.68
CA SER A 2 -20.88 1.59 -11.63
C SER A 2 -20.48 2.43 -10.41
N TYR A 3 -20.23 3.75 -10.59
CA TYR A 3 -19.81 4.65 -9.51
C TYR A 3 -20.90 4.88 -8.45
N GLU A 4 -22.17 5.02 -8.84
CA GLU A 4 -23.26 5.16 -7.87
C GLU A 4 -23.47 3.88 -7.06
N ALA A 5 -23.37 2.71 -7.70
CA ALA A 5 -23.45 1.42 -7.02
C ALA A 5 -22.27 1.21 -6.04
N GLN A 6 -21.04 1.52 -6.47
CA GLN A 6 -19.85 1.43 -5.61
C GLN A 6 -19.88 2.44 -4.46
N SER A 7 -20.37 3.65 -4.71
CA SER A 7 -20.58 4.68 -3.68
C SER A 7 -21.65 4.28 -2.66
N LYS A 8 -22.79 3.73 -3.10
CA LYS A 8 -23.85 3.18 -2.24
C LYS A 8 -23.36 1.99 -1.40
N SER A 9 -22.67 1.03 -2.01
CA SER A 9 -22.08 -0.13 -1.31
C SER A 9 -21.04 0.31 -0.27
N MET A 10 -20.13 1.21 -0.63
CA MET A 10 -19.13 1.75 0.29
C MET A 10 -19.78 2.51 1.46
N SER A 11 -20.87 3.25 1.21
CA SER A 11 -21.61 3.98 2.25
C SER A 11 -22.27 3.04 3.25
N ARG A 12 -22.82 1.90 2.79
CA ARG A 12 -23.34 0.84 3.67
C ARG A 12 -22.22 0.21 4.50
N VAL A 13 -21.09 -0.15 3.90
CA VAL A 13 -19.95 -0.73 4.61
C VAL A 13 -19.41 0.22 5.69
N ILE A 14 -19.33 1.53 5.40
CA ILE A 14 -18.92 2.55 6.38
C ILE A 14 -19.93 2.61 7.54
N LYS A 15 -21.23 2.65 7.23
CA LYS A 15 -22.28 2.69 8.26
C LYS A 15 -22.22 1.46 9.16
N SER A 16 -22.19 0.26 8.58
CA SER A 16 -22.12 -0.99 9.35
C SER A 16 -20.84 -1.09 10.18
N GLY A 17 -19.70 -0.64 9.66
CA GLY A 17 -18.46 -0.54 10.42
C GLY A 17 -18.57 0.41 11.62
N ALA A 18 -19.19 1.57 11.43
CA ALA A 18 -19.41 2.53 12.52
C ALA A 18 -20.40 2.01 13.57
N GLU A 19 -21.44 1.28 13.17
CA GLU A 19 -22.37 0.63 14.11
C GLU A 19 -21.69 -0.49 14.90
N LEU A 20 -20.82 -1.29 14.28
CA LEU A 20 -20.01 -2.27 14.99
C LEU A 20 -19.09 -1.60 16.01
N GLU A 21 -18.43 -0.50 15.64
CA GLU A 21 -17.58 0.27 16.55
C GLU A 21 -18.38 0.80 17.74
N LYS A 22 -19.57 1.36 17.52
CA LYS A 22 -20.48 1.82 18.59
C LYS A 22 -20.90 0.68 19.50
N LEU A 23 -21.25 -0.49 18.94
CA LEU A 23 -21.64 -1.67 19.70
C LEU A 23 -20.52 -2.12 20.64
N VAL A 24 -19.29 -2.24 20.14
CA VAL A 24 -18.15 -2.68 20.95
C VAL A 24 -17.80 -1.63 22.02
N LYS A 25 -17.85 -0.33 21.69
CA LYS A 25 -17.67 0.76 22.66
C LYS A 25 -18.69 0.68 23.80
N HIS A 26 -19.95 0.39 23.46
CA HIS A 26 -21.02 0.22 24.44
C HIS A 26 -20.77 -1.00 25.34
N ILE A 27 -20.41 -2.16 24.77
CA ILE A 27 -20.13 -3.38 25.54
C ILE A 27 -18.96 -3.16 26.53
N LEU A 28 -17.89 -2.50 26.08
CA LEU A 28 -16.69 -2.28 26.89
C LEU A 28 -16.77 -1.06 27.80
N ASN A 29 -17.79 -0.22 27.65
CA ASN A 29 -17.88 1.11 28.25
C ASN A 29 -16.57 1.92 28.09
N ALA A 30 -16.01 1.89 26.87
CA ALA A 30 -14.70 2.46 26.57
C ALA A 30 -14.75 3.32 25.30
N LYS A 31 -13.76 4.21 25.15
CA LYS A 31 -13.66 5.14 24.02
C LYS A 31 -12.37 4.91 23.24
N GLY A 32 -12.39 5.32 21.98
CA GLY A 32 -11.20 5.43 21.14
C GLY A 32 -10.44 6.72 21.39
N GLY A 33 -9.41 6.95 20.59
CA GLY A 33 -8.68 8.21 20.61
C GLY A 33 -7.36 8.13 19.88
N ASN A 34 -6.51 9.12 20.14
CA ASN A 34 -5.18 9.23 19.54
C ASN A 34 -4.13 8.73 20.55
N ILE A 35 -3.39 7.70 20.18
CA ILE A 35 -2.30 7.14 21.00
C ILE A 35 -0.97 7.48 20.37
N LYS A 36 0.04 7.83 21.18
CA LYS A 36 1.41 7.98 20.68
C LYS A 36 1.91 6.61 20.21
N TYR A 37 2.48 6.57 19.00
CA TYR A 37 3.10 5.35 18.49
C TYR A 37 4.61 5.49 18.35
N ASP A 38 5.18 6.64 18.70
CA ASP A 38 6.59 6.96 18.56
C ASP A 38 7.05 7.73 19.81
N LYS A 39 8.16 7.29 20.41
CA LYS A 39 8.69 7.89 21.63
C LYS A 39 9.32 9.26 21.36
N ASN A 40 9.84 9.45 20.15
CA ASN A 40 10.66 10.60 19.79
C ASN A 40 9.88 11.66 19.00
N SER A 41 8.56 11.54 18.91
CA SER A 41 7.70 12.53 18.26
C SER A 41 6.37 12.71 19.00
N SER A 42 5.65 13.78 18.66
CA SER A 42 4.28 14.01 19.11
C SER A 42 3.26 13.25 18.24
N ASP A 43 3.71 12.39 17.33
CA ASP A 43 2.84 11.71 16.39
C ASP A 43 1.96 10.67 17.07
N THR A 44 0.70 10.68 16.64
CA THR A 44 -0.32 9.79 17.18
C THR A 44 -1.03 8.99 16.10
N LEU A 45 -1.54 7.84 16.50
CA LEU A 45 -2.37 6.95 15.71
C LEU A 45 -3.80 7.01 16.25
N GLN A 46 -4.78 7.19 15.36
CA GLN A 46 -6.17 7.02 15.74
C GLN A 46 -6.45 5.52 15.89
N THR A 47 -7.04 5.14 17.02
CA THR A 47 -7.45 3.78 17.37
C THR A 47 -8.91 3.74 17.78
N ASP A 48 -9.59 2.64 17.48
CA ASP A 48 -11.05 2.54 17.60
C ASP A 48 -11.50 2.52 19.08
N ILE A 49 -10.83 1.74 19.94
CA ILE A 49 -11.09 1.66 21.39
C ILE A 49 -9.80 1.43 22.16
N VAL A 50 -9.63 2.11 23.30
CA VAL A 50 -8.44 2.03 24.15
C VAL A 50 -8.84 1.84 25.61
N ILE A 51 -8.22 0.86 26.27
CA ILE A 51 -8.44 0.56 27.69
C ILE A 51 -7.10 0.63 28.44
N PRO A 52 -7.03 1.22 29.65
CA PRO A 52 -8.08 2.03 30.26
C PRO A 52 -8.28 3.39 29.60
N ASN A 53 -7.26 3.96 28.95
CA ASN A 53 -7.32 5.25 28.26
C ASN A 53 -6.11 5.46 27.34
N THR A 54 -6.11 6.53 26.54
CA THR A 54 -5.05 6.86 25.57
C THR A 54 -3.71 7.28 26.18
N LYS A 55 -3.66 7.67 27.47
CA LYS A 55 -2.42 8.07 28.14
C LYS A 55 -1.63 6.88 28.65
N ASN A 56 -2.31 5.81 29.06
CA ASN A 56 -1.71 4.57 29.54
C ASN A 56 -2.43 3.36 28.92
N PRO A 57 -2.29 3.13 27.60
CA PRO A 57 -2.98 2.06 26.91
C PRO A 57 -2.44 0.70 27.37
N LYS A 58 -3.33 -0.21 27.75
CA LYS A 58 -3.02 -1.62 28.05
C LYS A 58 -3.64 -2.56 27.03
N VAL A 59 -4.84 -2.23 26.54
CA VAL A 59 -5.56 -3.00 25.52
C VAL A 59 -6.11 -2.06 24.47
N ILE A 60 -5.97 -2.45 23.21
CA ILE A 60 -6.51 -1.76 22.04
C ILE A 60 -7.40 -2.73 21.28
N TYR A 61 -8.64 -2.33 21.03
CA TYR A 61 -9.50 -3.04 20.09
C TYR A 61 -9.43 -2.31 18.75
N SER A 62 -9.01 -3.02 17.72
CA SER A 62 -9.05 -2.57 16.33
C SER A 62 -10.24 -3.24 15.65
N ILE A 63 -11.06 -2.45 14.96
CA ILE A 63 -12.34 -2.90 14.41
C ILE A 63 -12.28 -2.82 12.90
N THR A 64 -12.63 -3.90 12.23
CA THR A 64 -12.72 -3.97 10.78
C THR A 64 -14.03 -4.62 10.38
N HIS A 65 -14.58 -4.20 9.24
CA HIS A 65 -15.85 -4.70 8.73
C HIS A 65 -15.79 -4.76 7.21
N THR A 66 -16.32 -5.80 6.61
CA THR A 66 -16.49 -5.89 5.15
C THR A 66 -17.84 -6.53 4.85
N ASP A 67 -18.55 -6.02 3.85
CA ASP A 67 -19.76 -6.68 3.35
C ASP A 67 -19.99 -6.35 1.86
N PRO A 68 -18.99 -6.61 0.99
CA PRO A 68 -19.17 -6.45 -0.44
C PRO A 68 -20.00 -7.61 -1.01
N ASP A 69 -20.68 -7.36 -2.13
CA ASP A 69 -21.43 -8.40 -2.86
C ASP A 69 -20.51 -9.58 -3.30
N LYS A 70 -19.19 -9.36 -3.42
CA LYS A 70 -18.17 -10.39 -3.62
C LYS A 70 -16.89 -10.08 -2.82
N PRO A 71 -16.27 -11.06 -2.13
CA PRO A 71 -14.95 -10.91 -1.52
C PRO A 71 -13.88 -10.54 -2.56
N GLY A 72 -12.86 -9.79 -2.15
CA GLY A 72 -11.82 -9.39 -3.09
C GLY A 72 -10.74 -8.50 -2.50
N HIS A 73 -10.19 -7.62 -3.35
CA HIS A 73 -9.02 -6.78 -3.05
C HIS A 73 -9.21 -5.88 -1.81
N SER A 74 -10.46 -5.55 -1.47
CA SER A 74 -10.80 -4.83 -0.25
C SER A 74 -10.46 -5.61 1.03
N ASN A 75 -10.53 -6.95 1.03
CA ASN A 75 -10.17 -7.78 2.18
C ASN A 75 -8.67 -7.71 2.45
N GLU A 76 -7.84 -7.87 1.42
CA GLU A 76 -6.38 -7.78 1.50
C GLU A 76 -5.92 -6.38 1.96
N ASN A 77 -6.51 -5.32 1.41
CA ASN A 77 -6.20 -3.96 1.83
C ASN A 77 -6.61 -3.70 3.30
N LYS A 78 -7.78 -4.20 3.74
CA LYS A 78 -8.18 -4.13 5.15
C LYS A 78 -7.22 -4.89 6.06
N PHE A 79 -6.77 -6.07 5.63
CA PHE A 79 -5.77 -6.85 6.35
C PHE A 79 -4.46 -6.07 6.49
N GLN A 80 -3.91 -5.53 5.40
CA GLN A 80 -2.68 -4.72 5.42
C GLN A 80 -2.83 -3.46 6.28
N LEU A 81 -3.98 -2.79 6.20
CA LEU A 81 -4.29 -1.61 7.02
C LEU A 81 -4.26 -1.95 8.51
N LYS A 82 -4.91 -3.04 8.91
CA LYS A 82 -5.00 -3.48 10.30
C LYS A 82 -3.68 -4.06 10.80
N LEU A 83 -2.94 -4.75 9.92
CA LEU A 83 -1.58 -5.18 10.20
C LEU A 83 -0.67 -3.97 10.42
N GLY A 84 -0.68 -2.98 9.53
CA GLY A 84 0.10 -1.75 9.69
C GLY A 84 -0.21 -1.00 10.97
N GLU A 85 -1.48 -0.95 11.38
CA GLU A 85 -1.89 -0.38 12.66
C GLU A 85 -1.25 -1.11 13.86
N ILE A 86 -1.35 -2.44 13.91
CA ILE A 86 -0.74 -3.21 15.01
C ILE A 86 0.78 -3.11 15.01
N VAL A 87 1.45 -2.99 13.84
CA VAL A 87 2.89 -2.73 13.78
C VAL A 87 3.26 -1.50 14.58
N PHE A 88 2.59 -0.37 14.35
CA PHE A 88 2.92 0.87 15.05
C PHE A 88 2.73 0.76 16.57
N LEU A 89 1.70 0.03 17.01
CA LEU A 89 1.37 -0.15 18.41
C LEU A 89 2.34 -1.13 19.10
N LYS A 90 2.47 -2.35 18.58
CA LYS A 90 3.31 -3.41 19.16
C LYS A 90 4.81 -3.12 19.08
N THR A 91 5.29 -2.41 18.06
CA THR A 91 6.71 -2.01 18.01
C THR A 91 7.02 -0.79 18.88
N HIS A 92 6.01 0.00 19.24
CA HIS A 92 6.15 1.06 20.24
C HIS A 92 6.22 0.47 21.65
N ASP A 93 5.26 -0.40 21.97
CA ASP A 93 5.15 -1.12 23.23
C ASP A 93 4.58 -2.53 22.98
N PRO A 94 5.44 -3.57 23.02
CA PRO A 94 5.03 -4.96 22.81
C PRO A 94 4.08 -5.49 23.90
N SER A 95 4.02 -4.83 25.06
CA SER A 95 3.17 -5.24 26.19
C SER A 95 1.69 -4.86 26.00
N ILE A 96 1.40 -3.94 25.08
CA ILE A 96 0.02 -3.58 24.74
C ILE A 96 -0.65 -4.78 24.08
N LYS A 97 -1.82 -5.16 24.59
CA LYS A 97 -2.67 -6.16 23.94
C LYS A 97 -3.44 -5.55 22.78
N CYS A 98 -3.46 -6.23 21.65
CA CYS A 98 -4.17 -5.82 20.44
C CYS A 98 -5.18 -6.90 20.05
N ILE A 99 -6.46 -6.54 20.13
CA ILE A 99 -7.60 -7.41 19.82
C ILE A 99 -8.21 -6.92 18.51
N LEU A 100 -8.44 -7.83 17.57
CA LEU A 100 -9.17 -7.53 16.33
C LEU A 100 -10.63 -7.93 16.47
N VAL A 101 -11.54 -7.02 16.14
CA VAL A 101 -12.96 -7.31 15.97
C VAL A 101 -13.28 -7.27 14.48
N VAL A 102 -13.80 -8.38 13.95
CA VAL A 102 -14.11 -8.55 12.54
C VAL A 102 -15.63 -8.64 12.35
N GLY A 103 -16.18 -7.66 11.62
CA GLY A 103 -17.59 -7.60 11.23
C GLY A 103 -17.84 -8.02 9.78
N GLY A 104 -19.12 -8.03 9.40
CA GLY A 104 -19.60 -8.57 8.13
C GLY A 104 -20.20 -9.96 8.29
N THR A 105 -20.37 -10.67 7.18
CA THR A 105 -20.64 -12.11 7.18
C THR A 105 -19.33 -12.87 6.97
N LYS A 106 -19.29 -14.15 7.35
CA LYS A 106 -18.12 -15.01 7.10
C LYS A 106 -17.77 -15.05 5.61
N ASP A 107 -18.78 -15.18 4.76
CA ASP A 107 -18.64 -15.34 3.31
C ASP A 107 -18.18 -14.06 2.60
N ALA A 108 -18.30 -12.90 3.25
CA ALA A 108 -17.79 -11.62 2.76
C ALA A 108 -16.25 -11.49 2.86
N TRP A 109 -15.58 -12.43 3.53
CA TRP A 109 -14.14 -12.45 3.71
C TRP A 109 -13.47 -13.57 2.92
N LEU A 110 -12.29 -13.28 2.37
CA LEU A 110 -11.41 -14.32 1.86
C LEU A 110 -10.91 -15.19 3.01
N GLN A 111 -11.05 -16.51 2.88
CA GLN A 111 -10.73 -17.46 3.94
C GLN A 111 -9.28 -17.35 4.42
N TYR A 112 -8.32 -17.24 3.52
CA TYR A 112 -6.90 -17.08 3.87
C TYR A 112 -6.61 -15.79 4.67
N VAL A 113 -7.42 -14.74 4.50
CA VAL A 113 -7.32 -13.50 5.29
C VAL A 113 -7.79 -13.73 6.72
N LEU A 114 -8.93 -14.44 6.88
CA LEU A 114 -9.43 -14.84 8.20
C LEU A 114 -8.43 -15.73 8.94
N GLU A 115 -7.75 -16.62 8.23
CA GLU A 115 -6.71 -17.50 8.79
C GLU A 115 -5.43 -16.75 9.17
N ALA A 116 -5.08 -15.68 8.46
CA ALA A 116 -3.90 -14.89 8.74
C ALA A 116 -4.05 -14.00 9.99
N PHE A 117 -5.24 -13.44 10.26
CA PHE A 117 -5.44 -12.52 11.39
C PHE A 117 -4.98 -13.06 12.76
N PRO A 118 -5.33 -14.30 13.17
CA PRO A 118 -4.94 -14.86 14.46
C PRO A 118 -3.43 -14.99 14.69
N TYR A 119 -2.61 -14.92 13.63
CA TYR A 119 -1.16 -14.95 13.78
C TYR A 119 -0.59 -13.60 14.22
N PHE A 120 -1.27 -12.48 13.97
CA PHE A 120 -0.74 -11.16 14.30
C PHE A 120 -1.37 -10.56 15.56
N PHE A 121 -2.67 -10.80 15.76
CA PHE A 121 -3.42 -10.24 16.89
C PHE A 121 -3.37 -11.18 18.10
N ASP A 122 -3.41 -10.61 19.30
CA ASP A 122 -3.47 -11.40 20.54
C ASP A 122 -4.80 -12.17 20.60
N GLU A 123 -5.87 -11.56 20.08
CA GLU A 123 -7.16 -12.21 19.92
C GLU A 123 -7.91 -11.69 18.70
N VAL A 124 -8.68 -12.56 18.04
CA VAL A 124 -9.54 -12.21 16.90
C VAL A 124 -10.97 -12.66 17.18
N ILE A 125 -11.88 -11.69 17.25
CA ILE A 125 -13.28 -11.88 17.59
C ILE A 125 -14.14 -11.57 16.37
N TYR A 126 -14.94 -12.57 15.96
CA TYR A 126 -15.84 -12.45 14.83
C TYR A 126 -17.24 -12.09 15.28
N LEU A 127 -17.88 -11.12 14.63
CA LEU A 127 -19.24 -10.68 14.95
C LEU A 127 -20.26 -11.83 14.85
N TRP A 128 -20.06 -12.74 13.90
CA TRP A 128 -20.90 -13.91 13.67
C TRP A 128 -20.57 -15.12 14.57
N GLY A 129 -19.67 -14.96 15.55
CA GLY A 129 -19.43 -15.98 16.57
C GLY A 129 -20.57 -16.04 17.59
N GLY A 130 -21.02 -17.25 17.96
CA GLY A 130 -22.15 -17.46 18.87
C GLY A 130 -22.00 -16.87 20.28
N ASP A 131 -20.79 -16.44 20.65
CA ASP A 131 -20.42 -15.92 21.96
C ASP A 131 -19.74 -14.53 21.89
N PHE A 132 -20.00 -13.75 20.84
CA PHE A 132 -19.38 -12.45 20.55
C PHE A 132 -19.23 -11.53 21.79
N LYS A 133 -20.33 -11.24 22.49
CA LYS A 133 -20.32 -10.33 23.66
C LYS A 133 -19.44 -10.88 24.79
N LYS A 134 -19.50 -12.18 25.06
CA LYS A 134 -18.71 -12.84 26.10
C LYS A 134 -17.22 -12.77 25.77
N ARG A 135 -16.84 -13.04 24.51
CA ARG A 135 -15.45 -12.93 24.05
C ARG A 135 -14.92 -11.50 24.13
N ILE A 136 -15.71 -10.50 23.75
CA ILE A 136 -15.31 -9.09 23.86
C ILE A 136 -14.96 -8.73 25.32
N LEU A 137 -15.79 -9.12 26.28
CA LEU A 137 -15.58 -8.85 27.70
C LEU A 137 -14.37 -9.60 28.28
N ASN A 138 -14.12 -10.82 27.81
CA ASN A 138 -13.07 -11.69 28.35
C ASN A 138 -11.70 -11.51 27.69
N ALA A 139 -11.63 -10.95 26.49
CA ALA A 139 -10.37 -10.86 25.73
C ALA A 139 -9.28 -10.02 26.43
N ASN A 140 -9.67 -9.14 27.36
CA ASN A 140 -8.75 -8.43 28.25
C ASN A 140 -7.91 -9.38 29.14
N ASN A 141 -8.32 -10.63 29.32
CA ASN A 141 -7.62 -11.64 30.14
C ASN A 141 -6.73 -12.58 29.32
N ASP A 142 -6.80 -12.55 27.99
CA ASP A 142 -5.99 -13.43 27.13
C ASP A 142 -4.47 -13.19 27.27
N GLN A 143 -3.66 -14.16 26.89
CA GLN A 143 -2.21 -14.00 26.91
C GLN A 143 -1.74 -13.20 25.69
N LEU A 144 -0.63 -12.46 25.85
CA LEU A 144 0.05 -11.85 24.71
C LEU A 144 0.57 -12.96 23.78
N LYS A 145 0.39 -12.78 22.47
CA LYS A 145 0.86 -13.70 21.44
C LYS A 145 2.07 -13.13 20.71
N ASN A 146 2.93 -14.03 20.24
CA ASN A 146 4.07 -13.72 19.36
C ASN A 146 4.98 -12.62 19.93
N CYS A 147 5.22 -12.63 21.25
CA CYS A 147 6.06 -11.64 21.93
C CYS A 147 7.46 -11.54 21.31
N ASP A 148 8.09 -12.68 21.00
CA ASP A 148 9.43 -12.71 20.39
C ASP A 148 9.44 -12.01 19.02
N PHE A 149 8.45 -12.30 18.17
CA PHE A 149 8.28 -11.64 16.88
C PHE A 149 8.12 -10.12 17.02
N TRP A 150 7.27 -9.66 17.94
CA TRP A 150 7.06 -8.23 18.14
C TRP A 150 8.27 -7.53 18.76
N ASN A 151 9.02 -8.22 19.62
CA ASN A 151 10.29 -7.73 20.15
C ASN A 151 11.35 -7.57 19.05
N ASP A 152 11.43 -8.51 18.10
CA ASP A 152 12.36 -8.40 16.98
C ASP A 152 11.95 -7.30 15.99
N GLU A 153 10.66 -7.15 15.68
CA GLU A 153 10.18 -6.02 14.89
C GLU A 153 10.37 -4.67 15.60
N LYS A 154 10.28 -4.66 16.94
CA LYS A 154 10.63 -3.48 17.74
C LYS A 154 12.11 -3.12 17.60
N LYS A 155 13.03 -4.07 17.79
CA LYS A 155 14.48 -3.84 17.61
C LYS A 155 14.79 -3.31 16.22
N ARG A 156 14.17 -3.90 15.18
CA ARG A 156 14.30 -3.41 13.81
C ARG A 156 13.84 -1.97 13.69
N ARG A 157 12.64 -1.65 14.18
CA ARG A 157 12.11 -0.28 14.13
C ARG A 157 13.02 0.72 14.85
N ASP A 158 13.51 0.36 16.03
CA ASP A 158 14.39 1.22 16.83
C ASP A 158 15.74 1.49 16.13
N SER A 159 16.17 0.61 15.22
CA SER A 159 17.38 0.80 14.40
C SER A 159 17.21 1.80 13.24
N ILE A 160 15.98 2.22 12.94
CA ILE A 160 15.71 3.11 11.81
C ILE A 160 15.96 4.56 12.22
N VAL A 161 16.94 5.19 11.57
CA VAL A 161 17.19 6.62 11.70
C VAL A 161 16.22 7.37 10.78
N LYS A 162 15.18 7.94 11.36
CA LYS A 162 14.19 8.75 10.62
C LYS A 162 14.77 10.09 10.21
N ASN A 163 14.38 10.57 9.04
CA ASN A 163 14.75 11.89 8.60
C ASN A 163 14.03 12.98 9.40
N LYS A 164 14.72 14.11 9.59
CA LYS A 164 14.18 15.31 10.26
C LYS A 164 14.08 16.49 9.31
N ASN A 165 14.62 16.38 8.09
CA ASN A 165 14.60 17.45 7.11
C ASN A 165 13.23 17.53 6.41
N LEU A 166 12.53 18.65 6.63
CA LEU A 166 11.23 18.93 6.02
C LEU A 166 11.28 19.12 4.51
N ASP A 167 12.44 19.52 3.98
CA ASP A 167 12.62 19.79 2.56
C ASP A 167 12.60 18.50 1.74
N LEU A 168 12.86 17.36 2.39
CA LEU A 168 12.81 16.03 1.75
C LEU A 168 11.39 15.47 1.65
N VAL A 169 10.40 16.06 2.34
CA VAL A 169 9.03 15.55 2.29
C VAL A 169 8.35 16.05 1.01
N PRO A 170 7.92 15.15 0.10
CA PRO A 170 7.41 15.60 -1.19
C PRO A 170 6.09 16.36 -1.09
N PHE A 171 5.98 17.42 -1.89
CA PHE A 171 4.72 18.07 -2.27
C PHE A 171 4.68 18.07 -3.79
N SER A 172 4.28 16.95 -4.36
CA SER A 172 4.30 16.77 -5.81
C SER A 172 2.95 17.12 -6.42
N GLN A 173 2.97 17.80 -7.57
CA GLN A 173 1.80 18.20 -8.33
C GLN A 173 1.72 17.50 -9.69
N LEU A 174 2.42 16.38 -9.86
CA LEU A 174 2.54 15.70 -11.15
C LEU A 174 1.16 15.35 -11.73
N ARG A 175 0.31 14.63 -10.98
CA ARG A 175 -1.00 14.20 -11.51
C ARG A 175 -1.94 15.36 -11.81
N LEU A 176 -1.95 16.42 -10.98
CA LEU A 176 -2.80 17.58 -11.21
C LEU A 176 -2.30 18.41 -12.40
N GLY A 177 -1.02 18.74 -12.41
CA GLY A 177 -0.39 19.50 -13.47
C GLY A 177 -0.52 18.82 -14.83
N PHE A 178 -0.33 17.50 -14.88
CA PHE A 178 -0.51 16.70 -16.10
C PHE A 178 -1.97 16.76 -16.61
N TYR A 179 -2.93 16.64 -15.71
CA TYR A 179 -4.36 16.71 -16.02
C TYR A 179 -4.72 18.07 -16.66
N GLU A 180 -4.22 19.15 -16.07
CA GLU A 180 -4.59 20.51 -16.48
C GLU A 180 -3.88 20.98 -17.75
N LYS A 181 -2.61 20.60 -17.92
CA LYS A 181 -1.72 21.16 -18.95
C LYS A 181 -1.50 20.23 -20.14
N ILE A 182 -1.56 18.91 -19.96
CA ILE A 182 -1.25 17.94 -21.02
C ILE A 182 -2.52 17.32 -21.59
N ILE A 183 -3.38 16.74 -20.76
CA ILE A 183 -4.55 15.97 -21.22
C ILE A 183 -5.42 16.76 -22.20
N LYS A 184 -5.70 18.04 -21.92
CA LYS A 184 -6.56 18.89 -22.77
C LYS A 184 -6.08 19.00 -24.22
N LYS A 185 -4.77 18.95 -24.45
CA LYS A 185 -4.16 19.11 -25.79
C LYS A 185 -4.43 17.91 -26.70
N PHE A 186 -4.69 16.74 -26.13
CA PHE A 186 -4.84 15.47 -26.85
C PHE A 186 -6.23 14.84 -26.67
N LEU A 187 -7.24 15.63 -26.29
CA LEU A 187 -8.61 15.13 -26.21
C LEU A 187 -9.15 14.88 -27.62
N GLY A 188 -9.70 13.69 -27.83
CA GLY A 188 -10.29 13.32 -29.11
C GLY A 188 -9.32 12.77 -30.14
N VAL A 189 -8.11 12.36 -29.73
CA VAL A 189 -7.22 11.57 -30.58
C VAL A 189 -7.87 10.23 -30.92
N ASN A 190 -7.64 9.74 -32.14
CA ASN A 190 -8.23 8.49 -32.62
C ASN A 190 -7.30 7.29 -32.42
N SER A 191 -6.01 7.55 -32.21
CA SER A 191 -5.00 6.51 -31.99
C SER A 191 -3.91 7.00 -31.01
N PRO A 192 -3.34 6.13 -30.15
CA PRO A 192 -2.23 6.51 -29.28
C PRO A 192 -0.99 6.99 -30.04
N GLU A 193 -0.82 6.58 -31.29
CA GLU A 193 0.31 6.96 -32.14
C GLU A 193 0.30 8.46 -32.49
N GLU A 194 -0.88 9.10 -32.50
CA GLU A 194 -1.06 10.55 -32.72
C GLU A 194 -0.56 11.41 -31.55
N ILE A 195 -0.24 10.80 -30.41
CA ILE A 195 0.23 11.48 -29.22
C ILE A 195 1.76 11.57 -29.27
N ASP A 196 2.30 12.78 -29.35
CA ASP A 196 3.74 13.04 -29.33
C ASP A 196 4.31 13.14 -27.90
N HIS A 197 3.48 13.43 -26.90
CA HIS A 197 3.90 13.50 -25.51
C HIS A 197 4.21 12.09 -24.95
N PRO A 198 5.47 11.78 -24.55
CA PRO A 198 5.90 10.42 -24.24
C PRO A 198 5.11 9.77 -23.10
N ILE A 199 4.87 10.50 -22.01
CA ILE A 199 4.13 9.99 -20.85
C ILE A 199 2.66 9.72 -21.17
N LEU A 200 1.99 10.62 -21.90
CA LEU A 200 0.60 10.41 -22.29
C LEU A 200 0.48 9.26 -23.30
N LYS A 201 1.41 9.18 -24.26
CA LYS A 201 1.48 8.08 -25.22
C LYS A 201 1.60 6.73 -24.51
N GLN A 202 2.47 6.63 -23.51
CA GLN A 202 2.64 5.41 -22.70
C GLN A 202 1.34 5.00 -22.00
N MET A 203 0.69 5.95 -21.30
CA MET A 203 -0.59 5.70 -20.61
C MET A 203 -1.69 5.30 -21.61
N ALA A 204 -1.82 6.03 -22.72
CA ALA A 204 -2.84 5.80 -23.74
C ALA A 204 -2.64 4.45 -24.45
N SER A 205 -1.40 4.08 -24.77
CA SER A 205 -1.07 2.80 -25.41
C SER A 205 -1.40 1.62 -24.48
N SER A 206 -0.99 1.71 -23.21
CA SER A 206 -1.29 0.70 -22.20
C SER A 206 -2.80 0.55 -21.98
N ALA A 207 -3.52 1.67 -21.89
CA ALA A 207 -4.97 1.68 -21.74
C ALA A 207 -5.69 1.11 -22.97
N HIS A 208 -5.27 1.51 -24.17
CA HIS A 208 -5.86 1.06 -25.43
C HIS A 208 -5.69 -0.44 -25.63
N GLN A 209 -4.50 -0.98 -25.34
CA GLN A 209 -4.25 -2.41 -25.36
C GLN A 209 -5.17 -3.15 -24.37
N ALA A 210 -5.23 -2.70 -23.12
CA ALA A 210 -6.08 -3.31 -22.11
C ALA A 210 -7.57 -3.24 -22.47
N PHE A 211 -8.02 -2.13 -23.06
CA PHE A 211 -9.38 -1.94 -23.54
C PHE A 211 -9.74 -2.94 -24.62
N LYS A 212 -8.85 -3.12 -25.62
CA LYS A 212 -9.01 -4.14 -26.67
C LYS A 212 -9.05 -5.56 -26.12
N GLU A 213 -8.07 -5.94 -25.29
CA GLU A 213 -7.95 -7.30 -24.73
C GLU A 213 -9.13 -7.68 -23.84
N SER A 214 -9.76 -6.71 -23.20
CA SER A 214 -10.88 -6.91 -22.28
C SER A 214 -12.25 -6.59 -22.86
N ILE A 215 -12.33 -6.27 -24.16
CA ILE A 215 -13.59 -5.90 -24.83
C ILE A 215 -14.30 -4.75 -24.08
N GLY A 216 -13.51 -3.76 -23.64
CA GLY A 216 -13.99 -2.55 -22.99
C GLY A 216 -14.21 -2.62 -21.48
N GLU A 217 -13.92 -3.75 -20.82
CA GLU A 217 -14.06 -3.86 -19.35
C GLU A 217 -12.92 -3.17 -18.57
N ARG A 218 -11.73 -3.08 -19.17
CA ARG A 218 -10.53 -2.43 -18.62
C ARG A 218 -10.04 -1.33 -19.57
N GLY A 219 -9.04 -0.54 -19.16
CA GLY A 219 -8.44 0.46 -20.03
C GLY A 219 -9.36 1.65 -20.37
N ILE A 220 -10.38 1.91 -19.55
CA ILE A 220 -11.43 2.93 -19.80
C ILE A 220 -10.86 4.34 -19.98
N PHE A 221 -9.67 4.62 -19.42
CA PHE A 221 -8.93 5.85 -19.70
C PHE A 221 -8.82 6.17 -21.19
N TRP A 222 -8.54 5.17 -22.03
CA TRP A 222 -8.46 5.35 -23.48
C TRP A 222 -9.78 5.89 -24.04
N ASN A 223 -10.89 5.26 -23.64
CA ASN A 223 -12.21 5.67 -24.07
C ASN A 223 -12.57 7.09 -23.59
N HIS A 224 -12.13 7.48 -22.39
CA HIS A 224 -12.32 8.85 -21.90
C HIS A 224 -11.51 9.87 -22.71
N LEU A 225 -10.29 9.53 -23.10
CA LEU A 225 -9.41 10.38 -23.91
C LEU A 225 -9.97 10.57 -25.33
N SER A 226 -10.36 9.48 -26.01
CA SER A 226 -10.87 9.50 -27.38
C SER A 226 -12.26 10.15 -27.50
N GLU A 227 -13.12 10.01 -26.48
CA GLU A 227 -14.46 10.61 -26.48
C GLU A 227 -14.51 12.01 -25.86
N LYS A 228 -13.34 12.65 -25.63
CA LYS A 228 -13.24 14.00 -25.05
C LYS A 228 -13.89 14.14 -23.66
N ARG A 229 -13.97 13.05 -22.87
CA ARG A 229 -14.57 13.05 -21.52
C ARG A 229 -13.55 13.49 -20.47
N PHE A 230 -13.17 14.76 -20.52
CA PHE A 230 -12.13 15.34 -19.68
C PHE A 230 -12.33 15.06 -18.17
N ASP A 231 -13.51 15.35 -17.63
CA ASP A 231 -13.77 15.17 -16.19
C ASP A 231 -13.75 13.70 -15.73
N ALA A 232 -14.06 12.77 -16.63
CA ALA A 232 -14.00 11.34 -16.35
C ALA A 232 -12.55 10.84 -16.21
N ILE A 233 -11.60 11.44 -16.95
CA ILE A 233 -10.17 11.11 -16.87
C ILE A 233 -9.64 11.31 -15.44
N TRP A 234 -10.03 12.39 -14.77
CA TRP A 234 -9.57 12.66 -13.40
C TRP A 234 -9.95 11.53 -12.43
N GLN A 235 -11.15 10.98 -12.60
CA GLN A 235 -11.71 9.92 -11.77
C GLN A 235 -11.07 8.57 -12.05
N GLU A 236 -10.46 8.39 -13.22
CA GLU A 236 -9.86 7.12 -13.60
C GLU A 236 -8.55 6.87 -12.83
N ARG A 237 -8.44 5.68 -12.24
CA ARG A 237 -7.35 5.37 -11.29
C ARG A 237 -6.36 4.35 -11.80
N ASN A 238 -6.76 3.53 -12.78
CA ASN A 238 -5.94 2.42 -13.23
C ASN A 238 -4.92 2.85 -14.28
N TYR A 239 -5.36 3.61 -15.28
CA TYR A 239 -4.52 3.97 -16.44
C TYR A 239 -4.24 5.47 -16.58
N TYR A 240 -5.02 6.34 -15.92
CA TYR A 240 -4.59 7.72 -15.69
C TYR A 240 -3.64 7.78 -14.48
N ASN A 241 -2.39 7.41 -14.74
CA ASN A 241 -1.35 7.29 -13.72
C ASN A 241 0.00 7.84 -14.23
N PRO A 242 0.14 9.18 -14.32
CA PRO A 242 1.35 9.80 -14.84
C PRO A 242 2.59 9.47 -13.99
N ASN A 243 2.42 9.13 -12.70
CA ASN A 243 3.52 8.74 -11.83
C ASN A 243 4.17 7.41 -12.29
N GLU A 244 3.38 6.37 -12.52
CA GLU A 244 3.88 5.10 -13.07
C GLU A 244 4.46 5.27 -14.48
N ALA A 245 3.79 6.04 -15.34
CA ALA A 245 4.25 6.24 -16.71
C ALA A 245 5.59 7.02 -16.78
N VAL A 246 5.81 7.99 -15.88
CA VAL A 246 7.11 8.68 -15.74
C VAL A 246 8.21 7.69 -15.36
N VAL A 247 7.96 6.85 -14.35
CA VAL A 247 8.93 5.83 -13.93
C VAL A 247 9.22 4.85 -15.06
N GLU A 248 8.20 4.30 -15.71
CA GLU A 248 8.37 3.36 -16.82
C GLU A 248 9.20 3.98 -17.96
N ASN A 249 8.95 5.26 -18.29
CA ASN A 249 9.69 5.96 -19.33
C ASN A 249 11.17 6.18 -18.94
N ILE A 250 11.45 6.55 -17.68
CA ILE A 250 12.82 6.66 -17.16
C ILE A 250 13.53 5.31 -17.24
N LEU A 251 12.91 4.25 -16.73
CA LEU A 251 13.51 2.92 -16.73
C LEU A 251 13.86 2.46 -18.16
N SER A 252 12.94 2.66 -19.10
CA SER A 252 13.12 2.30 -20.50
C SER A 252 14.18 3.17 -21.20
N LYS A 253 14.13 4.51 -21.04
CA LYS A 253 15.08 5.45 -21.66
C LYS A 253 16.52 5.16 -21.24
N HIS A 254 16.73 4.74 -20.00
CA HIS A 254 18.04 4.40 -19.48
C HIS A 254 18.39 2.91 -19.64
N GLY A 255 17.57 2.12 -20.34
CA GLY A 255 17.83 0.71 -20.65
C GLY A 255 17.88 -0.20 -19.44
N PHE A 256 17.27 0.17 -18.31
CA PHE A 256 17.17 -0.72 -17.14
C PHE A 256 16.28 -1.91 -17.46
N PHE A 257 16.68 -3.10 -17.00
CA PHE A 257 15.77 -4.24 -17.01
C PHE A 257 14.81 -4.14 -15.82
N PHE A 258 13.51 -4.20 -16.10
CA PHE A 258 12.48 -4.19 -15.07
C PHE A 258 11.29 -5.08 -15.42
N LEU A 259 10.57 -5.50 -14.38
CA LEU A 259 9.24 -6.09 -14.48
C LEU A 259 8.21 -5.05 -14.06
N GLY A 260 6.99 -5.16 -14.58
CA GLY A 260 5.90 -4.20 -14.33
C GLY A 260 5.67 -3.31 -15.55
N ARG A 261 4.56 -2.57 -15.54
CA ARG A 261 4.22 -1.53 -16.52
C ARG A 261 3.08 -0.68 -15.97
N THR A 262 2.85 0.49 -16.57
CA THR A 262 1.72 1.36 -16.21
C THR A 262 0.39 0.60 -16.17
N GLY A 263 -0.28 0.60 -15.02
CA GLY A 263 -1.55 -0.10 -14.81
C GLY A 263 -1.46 -1.62 -14.64
N LYS A 264 -0.25 -2.18 -14.48
CA LYS A 264 -0.03 -3.60 -14.20
C LYS A 264 1.16 -3.83 -13.27
N ASP A 265 0.82 -4.04 -12.01
CA ASP A 265 1.75 -4.38 -10.92
C ASP A 265 2.44 -5.74 -11.16
N VAL A 266 3.60 -5.91 -10.51
CA VAL A 266 4.33 -7.16 -10.37
C VAL A 266 3.89 -7.88 -9.10
N GLU A 267 3.44 -9.12 -9.25
CA GLU A 267 3.07 -9.97 -8.12
C GLU A 267 4.29 -10.32 -7.24
N ILE A 268 4.24 -9.96 -5.95
CA ILE A 268 5.30 -10.26 -4.98
C ILE A 268 4.87 -11.35 -4.00
N SER A 269 5.66 -12.43 -3.95
CA SER A 269 5.48 -13.49 -2.96
C SER A 269 5.63 -12.94 -1.54
N ASN A 270 4.72 -13.35 -0.66
CA ASN A 270 4.59 -12.85 0.70
C ASN A 270 3.93 -13.91 1.59
N LEU A 271 3.89 -13.69 2.92
CA LEU A 271 3.37 -14.65 3.89
C LEU A 271 1.98 -15.21 3.53
N LEU A 272 1.09 -14.43 2.90
CA LEU A 272 -0.28 -14.88 2.59
C LEU A 272 -0.32 -16.10 1.67
N HIS A 273 0.72 -16.37 0.89
CA HIS A 273 0.83 -17.59 0.09
C HIS A 273 0.88 -18.85 0.96
N GLN A 274 1.40 -18.77 2.19
CA GLN A 274 1.39 -19.88 3.15
C GLN A 274 -0.01 -20.16 3.74
N PHE A 275 -0.97 -19.25 3.54
CA PHE A 275 -2.38 -19.41 3.92
C PHE A 275 -3.27 -19.77 2.72
N GLY A 276 -2.70 -20.15 1.58
CA GLY A 276 -3.46 -20.56 0.39
C GLY A 276 -3.77 -19.45 -0.61
N LEU A 277 -3.13 -18.28 -0.51
CA LEU A 277 -3.16 -17.29 -1.58
C LEU A 277 -2.45 -17.86 -2.82
N THR A 278 -3.19 -18.03 -3.92
CA THR A 278 -2.67 -18.60 -5.18
C THR A 278 -2.14 -17.56 -6.14
N ARG A 279 -2.67 -16.33 -6.10
CA ARG A 279 -2.16 -15.16 -6.84
C ARG A 279 -2.32 -13.94 -5.98
N THR A 280 -1.25 -13.17 -5.81
CA THR A 280 -1.30 -11.98 -4.99
C THR A 280 -1.93 -10.82 -5.74
N ARG A 281 -2.90 -10.14 -5.12
CA ARG A 281 -3.38 -8.84 -5.61
C ARG A 281 -2.59 -7.69 -5.00
N VAL A 282 -1.55 -8.02 -4.25
CA VAL A 282 -0.56 -7.12 -3.66
C VAL A 282 0.68 -7.22 -4.52
N GLY A 283 0.97 -6.15 -5.24
CA GLY A 283 2.15 -6.03 -6.06
C GLY A 283 2.90 -4.73 -5.84
N GLU A 284 4.07 -4.69 -6.47
CA GLU A 284 4.89 -3.49 -6.61
C GLU A 284 4.79 -3.02 -8.06
N ASP A 285 4.84 -1.71 -8.29
CA ASP A 285 4.58 -1.18 -9.64
C ASP A 285 5.71 -1.58 -10.59
N PHE A 286 6.95 -1.58 -10.09
CA PHE A 286 8.11 -2.07 -10.82
C PHE A 286 9.07 -2.88 -9.94
N VAL A 287 9.72 -3.86 -10.55
CA VAL A 287 10.76 -4.67 -9.89
C VAL A 287 12.00 -4.74 -10.76
N LEU A 288 13.14 -4.43 -10.15
CA LEU A 288 14.48 -4.54 -10.73
C LEU A 288 15.36 -5.44 -9.85
N PHE A 289 16.62 -5.61 -10.25
CA PHE A 289 17.60 -6.34 -9.46
C PHE A 289 18.96 -5.65 -9.46
N SER A 290 19.49 -5.42 -8.26
CA SER A 290 20.83 -4.88 -8.02
C SER A 290 21.88 -5.97 -8.17
N LYS A 291 22.79 -5.81 -9.13
CA LYS A 291 23.94 -6.71 -9.33
C LYS A 291 24.93 -6.60 -8.17
N LYS A 292 25.28 -5.37 -7.79
CA LYS A 292 26.21 -5.07 -6.69
C LYS A 292 25.81 -5.72 -5.38
N HIS A 293 24.52 -5.69 -5.04
CA HIS A 293 24.03 -6.19 -3.75
C HIS A 293 23.36 -7.56 -3.83
N LYS A 294 23.11 -8.10 -5.02
CA LYS A 294 22.38 -9.35 -5.26
C LYS A 294 21.01 -9.36 -4.59
N LYS A 295 20.27 -8.25 -4.73
CA LYS A 295 18.94 -8.05 -4.12
C LYS A 295 17.96 -7.47 -5.12
N ALA A 296 16.69 -7.82 -4.94
CA ALA A 296 15.61 -7.17 -5.66
C ALA A 296 15.50 -5.69 -5.25
N VAL A 297 15.05 -4.87 -6.18
CA VAL A 297 14.74 -3.45 -5.97
C VAL A 297 13.27 -3.26 -6.35
N TYR A 298 12.45 -2.90 -5.38
CA TYR A 298 11.04 -2.65 -5.56
C TYR A 298 10.80 -1.14 -5.69
N ILE A 299 10.01 -0.74 -6.68
CA ILE A 299 9.57 0.64 -6.84
C ILE A 299 8.05 0.68 -6.67
N GLN A 300 7.60 1.59 -5.82
CA GLN A 300 6.19 1.82 -5.57
C GLN A 300 5.84 3.30 -5.75
N CYS A 301 5.02 3.59 -6.74
CA CYS A 301 4.34 4.84 -6.99
C CYS A 301 3.13 4.97 -6.06
N LYS A 302 3.08 6.06 -5.28
CA LYS A 302 1.96 6.35 -4.37
C LYS A 302 1.59 7.82 -4.38
N ALA A 303 0.30 8.08 -4.47
CA ALA A 303 -0.27 9.40 -4.23
C ALA A 303 -0.77 9.52 -2.78
N SER A 304 -0.61 10.70 -2.18
CA SER A 304 -1.18 10.99 -0.85
C SER A 304 -2.71 10.97 -0.83
N GLY A 305 -3.34 11.12 -2.00
CA GLY A 305 -4.79 11.13 -2.19
C GLY A 305 -5.45 12.47 -1.86
N GLY A 306 -6.79 12.50 -1.91
CA GLY A 306 -7.56 13.72 -1.64
C GLY A 306 -7.94 14.54 -2.86
N GLY A 307 -7.89 13.95 -4.07
CA GLY A 307 -8.34 14.62 -5.29
C GLY A 307 -7.57 15.90 -5.60
N LYS A 308 -8.21 16.84 -6.32
CA LYS A 308 -7.59 18.10 -6.77
C LYS A 308 -7.20 19.03 -5.63
N THR A 309 -7.75 18.82 -4.43
CA THR A 309 -7.48 19.67 -3.26
C THR A 309 -6.40 19.08 -2.32
N HIS A 310 -5.86 17.90 -2.64
CA HIS A 310 -4.74 17.28 -1.93
C HIS A 310 -4.92 17.19 -0.41
N HIS A 311 -6.16 17.07 0.06
CA HIS A 311 -6.48 17.07 1.49
C HIS A 311 -6.03 15.80 2.24
N GLY A 312 -5.43 14.83 1.53
CA GLY A 312 -4.78 13.65 2.12
C GLY A 312 -5.67 12.74 2.95
N LYS A 313 -6.99 12.69 2.69
CA LYS A 313 -7.94 11.89 3.51
C LYS A 313 -7.54 10.43 3.68
N ASN A 314 -6.79 9.87 2.72
CA ASN A 314 -6.38 8.47 2.75
C ASN A 314 -4.89 8.27 3.03
N ILE A 315 -4.11 9.33 3.24
CA ILE A 315 -2.64 9.21 3.35
C ILE A 315 -2.22 8.33 4.53
N MET A 316 -2.94 8.41 5.66
CA MET A 316 -2.70 7.56 6.82
C MET A 316 -2.94 6.09 6.48
N ASN A 317 -4.00 5.78 5.75
CA ASN A 317 -4.30 4.42 5.34
C ASN A 317 -3.23 3.90 4.39
N ARG A 318 -2.76 4.72 3.44
CA ARG A 318 -1.66 4.36 2.54
C ARG A 318 -0.38 4.05 3.31
N ALA A 319 0.00 4.89 4.27
CA ALA A 319 1.20 4.68 5.08
C ALA A 319 1.08 3.42 5.96
N LYS A 320 -0.10 3.15 6.57
CA LYS A 320 -0.38 1.91 7.29
C LYS A 320 -0.30 0.69 6.38
N GLU A 321 -0.93 0.73 5.20
CA GLU A 321 -0.88 -0.34 4.19
C GLU A 321 0.57 -0.73 3.86
N GLN A 322 1.46 0.24 3.63
CA GLN A 322 2.87 -0.04 3.35
C GLN A 322 3.59 -0.71 4.52
N ASN A 323 3.26 -0.35 5.76
CA ASN A 323 3.81 -1.04 6.94
C ASN A 323 3.30 -2.48 7.06
N GLY A 324 2.04 -2.72 6.74
CA GLY A 324 1.49 -4.08 6.64
C GLY A 324 2.21 -4.91 5.57
N ARG A 325 2.42 -4.34 4.38
CA ARG A 325 3.17 -4.97 3.28
C ARG A 325 4.62 -5.28 3.67
N SER A 326 5.31 -4.34 4.33
CA SER A 326 6.68 -4.53 4.82
C SER A 326 6.81 -5.79 5.68
N ILE A 327 5.88 -5.99 6.61
CA ILE A 327 5.88 -7.20 7.43
C ILE A 327 5.61 -8.42 6.58
N LEU A 328 4.60 -8.40 5.72
CA LEU A 328 4.25 -9.53 4.86
C LEU A 328 5.41 -10.00 3.97
N TYR A 329 6.27 -9.09 3.51
CA TYR A 329 7.48 -9.42 2.74
C TYR A 329 8.61 -9.99 3.59
N ARG A 330 8.63 -9.68 4.90
CA ARG A 330 9.73 -10.00 5.80
C ARG A 330 9.35 -10.98 6.90
N CYS A 331 8.18 -11.60 6.86
CA CYS A 331 7.82 -12.62 7.83
C CYS A 331 7.56 -13.96 7.15
N CYS A 332 7.72 -15.05 7.90
CA CYS A 332 7.29 -16.37 7.50
C CYS A 332 6.67 -17.11 8.67
N LEU A 333 5.88 -18.13 8.37
CA LEU A 333 5.45 -19.10 9.35
C LEU A 333 6.42 -20.28 9.38
N LYS A 334 6.92 -20.62 10.58
CA LYS A 334 7.69 -21.84 10.81
C LYS A 334 7.15 -22.50 12.07
N ASN A 335 6.73 -23.76 11.98
CA ASN A 335 6.13 -24.51 13.09
C ASN A 335 4.97 -23.74 13.76
N LYS A 336 4.10 -23.13 12.96
CA LYS A 336 2.98 -22.27 13.42
C LYS A 336 3.37 -21.03 14.22
N LYS A 337 4.66 -20.64 14.23
CA LYS A 337 5.14 -19.40 14.83
C LYS A 337 5.54 -18.40 13.76
N LEU A 338 5.18 -17.13 13.98
CA LEU A 338 5.68 -16.04 13.16
C LEU A 338 7.16 -15.79 13.45
N ILE A 339 7.95 -15.66 12.38
CA ILE A 339 9.36 -15.30 12.46
C ILE A 339 9.56 -14.03 11.63
N SER A 340 10.20 -13.02 12.23
CA SER A 340 10.67 -11.84 11.52
C SER A 340 12.00 -12.15 10.83
N LYS A 341 12.13 -11.74 9.57
CA LYS A 341 13.34 -11.87 8.77
C LYS A 341 13.96 -10.49 8.52
N PRO A 342 15.30 -10.44 8.37
CA PRO A 342 15.98 -9.28 7.86
C PRO A 342 15.44 -8.88 6.47
N LYS A 343 15.41 -7.58 6.20
CA LYS A 343 15.06 -7.06 4.88
C LYS A 343 16.12 -7.48 3.84
N ASN A 344 15.68 -8.12 2.77
CA ASN A 344 16.54 -8.65 1.70
C ASN A 344 16.27 -8.01 0.32
N PHE A 345 15.68 -6.82 0.29
CA PHE A 345 15.39 -6.04 -0.91
C PHE A 345 15.69 -4.56 -0.66
N PHE A 346 15.77 -3.77 -1.73
CA PHE A 346 15.64 -2.31 -1.67
C PHE A 346 14.21 -1.91 -2.01
N TRP A 347 13.72 -0.82 -1.43
CA TRP A 347 12.36 -0.34 -1.63
C TRP A 347 12.36 1.19 -1.81
N ILE A 348 11.93 1.62 -2.99
CA ILE A 348 11.92 3.00 -3.45
C ILE A 348 10.47 3.46 -3.56
N GLY A 349 10.14 4.60 -2.98
CA GLY A 349 8.81 5.20 -3.05
C GLY A 349 8.82 6.43 -3.93
N ILE A 350 7.99 6.44 -4.98
CA ILE A 350 7.79 7.61 -5.85
C ILE A 350 6.46 8.27 -5.45
N LEU A 351 6.56 9.44 -4.83
CA LEU A 351 5.49 10.06 -4.08
C LEU A 351 4.87 11.24 -4.83
N ASP A 352 3.58 11.11 -5.16
CA ASP A 352 2.76 12.17 -5.75
C ASP A 352 1.83 12.81 -4.69
N GLY A 353 1.46 14.08 -4.87
CA GLY A 353 0.60 14.83 -3.96
C GLY A 353 1.30 15.38 -2.71
N ASN A 354 0.51 15.89 -1.78
CA ASN A 354 0.98 16.48 -0.53
C ASN A 354 1.27 15.41 0.54
N TRP A 355 2.55 15.10 0.78
CA TRP A 355 2.99 14.23 1.87
C TRP A 355 3.37 14.99 3.15
N LYS A 356 3.35 16.33 3.13
CA LYS A 356 3.57 17.23 4.29
C LYS A 356 2.36 17.33 5.21
N LEU A 357 1.60 16.23 5.36
CA LEU A 357 0.40 16.17 6.17
C LEU A 357 0.62 15.34 7.44
N PRO A 358 -0.16 15.58 8.52
CA PRO A 358 -0.90 16.83 8.74
C PRO A 358 0.09 18.00 8.93
N GLN A 359 -0.33 19.25 8.68
CA GLN A 359 0.56 20.42 8.80
C GLN A 359 1.24 20.55 10.17
N LYS A 360 0.58 20.10 11.25
CA LYS A 360 1.14 20.09 12.61
C LYS A 360 2.28 19.07 12.82
N SER A 361 2.41 18.10 11.92
CA SER A 361 3.49 17.10 11.92
C SER A 361 3.76 16.67 10.48
N PRO A 362 4.43 17.53 9.69
CA PRO A 362 4.60 17.33 8.25
C PRO A 362 5.46 16.11 7.89
N LEU A 363 6.27 15.61 8.82
CA LEU A 363 7.08 14.40 8.63
C LEU A 363 6.31 13.11 8.93
N LYS A 364 5.11 13.18 9.51
CA LYS A 364 4.42 12.02 10.08
C LYS A 364 4.32 10.85 9.09
N TYR A 365 3.74 11.08 7.91
CA TYR A 365 3.51 9.99 6.96
C TYR A 365 4.78 9.60 6.19
N TYR A 366 5.71 10.54 6.01
CA TYR A 366 7.04 10.25 5.47
C TYR A 366 7.80 9.29 6.40
N ASN A 367 7.86 9.60 7.70
CA ASN A 367 8.49 8.76 8.71
C ASN A 367 7.79 7.40 8.86
N MET A 368 6.47 7.34 8.65
CA MET A 368 5.75 6.06 8.60
C MET A 368 6.22 5.19 7.42
N LEU A 369 6.54 5.76 6.26
CA LEU A 369 7.15 5.02 5.15
C LEU A 369 8.58 4.60 5.48
N GLU A 370 9.39 5.45 6.13
CA GLU A 370 10.71 5.04 6.61
C GLU A 370 10.63 3.86 7.58
N ILE A 371 9.63 3.84 8.48
CA ILE A 371 9.38 2.70 9.39
C ILE A 371 9.00 1.44 8.63
N ALA A 372 8.26 1.56 7.52
CA ALA A 372 7.98 0.46 6.59
C ALA A 372 9.28 -0.06 5.95
N GLY A 373 10.36 0.72 5.97
CA GLY A 373 11.66 0.34 5.47
C GLY A 373 11.88 0.76 4.02
N TYR A 374 11.31 1.87 3.57
CA TYR A 374 11.75 2.49 2.31
C TYR A 374 13.19 2.98 2.45
N ASP A 375 14.06 2.62 1.50
CA ASP A 375 15.45 3.10 1.47
C ASP A 375 15.56 4.47 0.80
N LYS A 376 14.60 4.80 -0.06
CA LYS A 376 14.55 6.06 -0.79
C LYS A 376 13.11 6.49 -1.04
N LEU A 377 12.83 7.77 -0.83
CA LEU A 377 11.55 8.40 -1.13
C LEU A 377 11.84 9.61 -2.04
N ILE A 378 11.19 9.67 -3.20
CA ILE A 378 11.42 10.66 -4.24
C ILE A 378 10.08 11.34 -4.57
N GLY A 379 10.06 12.66 -4.74
CA GLY A 379 8.88 13.36 -5.24
C GLY A 379 8.68 13.11 -6.73
N ALA A 380 7.47 12.76 -7.15
CA ALA A 380 7.22 12.38 -8.55
C ALA A 380 7.49 13.53 -9.55
N ASP A 381 7.38 14.78 -9.10
CA ASP A 381 7.64 15.98 -9.89
C ASP A 381 9.13 16.31 -10.02
N SER A 382 10.00 15.82 -9.13
CA SER A 382 11.45 15.99 -9.29
C SER A 382 12.04 15.14 -10.41
N LEU A 383 11.23 14.26 -11.01
CA LEU A 383 11.63 13.38 -12.10
C LEU A 383 11.34 13.95 -13.49
N VAL A 384 10.64 15.08 -13.58
CA VAL A 384 10.18 15.67 -14.84
C VAL A 384 10.52 17.16 -14.94
N ASP A 385 10.55 17.68 -16.15
CA ASP A 385 10.66 19.11 -16.43
C ASP A 385 9.31 19.84 -16.31
N SER A 386 9.30 21.14 -16.64
CA SER A 386 8.10 21.99 -16.63
C SER A 386 7.03 21.57 -17.67
N SER A 387 7.40 20.75 -18.64
CA SER A 387 6.54 20.17 -19.67
C SER A 387 6.09 18.75 -19.31
N PHE A 388 6.43 18.24 -18.12
CA PHE A 388 6.16 16.87 -17.66
C PHE A 388 6.85 15.78 -18.49
N ILE A 389 8.00 16.11 -19.09
CA ILE A 389 8.87 15.15 -19.77
C ILE A 389 9.94 14.70 -18.76
N PRO A 390 10.29 13.40 -18.69
CA PRO A 390 11.34 12.93 -17.80
C PRO A 390 12.69 13.61 -18.03
N LEU A 391 13.31 14.04 -16.93
CA LEU A 391 14.65 14.61 -16.95
C LEU A 391 15.68 13.55 -17.33
N GLU A 392 16.66 13.92 -18.18
CA GLU A 392 17.73 13.02 -18.60
C GLU A 392 18.58 12.55 -17.42
N GLU A 393 18.88 13.48 -16.50
CA GLU A 393 19.50 13.17 -15.23
C GLU A 393 18.49 13.39 -14.12
N ASN A 394 18.07 12.32 -13.47
CA ASN A 394 17.10 12.38 -12.38
C ASN A 394 17.54 11.53 -11.19
N GLU A 395 16.94 11.79 -10.03
CA GLU A 395 17.32 11.14 -8.78
C GLU A 395 17.09 9.62 -8.78
N LEU A 396 16.04 9.15 -9.48
CA LEU A 396 15.74 7.73 -9.59
C LEU A 396 16.82 6.99 -10.39
N GLU A 397 17.17 7.51 -11.56
CA GLU A 397 18.25 6.98 -12.40
C GLU A 397 19.56 6.91 -11.59
N LYS A 398 19.96 8.03 -10.96
CA LYS A 398 21.20 8.10 -10.18
C LYS A 398 21.22 7.06 -9.07
N TYR A 399 20.09 6.87 -8.39
CA TYR A 399 19.98 5.87 -7.32
C TYR A 399 20.07 4.44 -7.85
N LEU A 400 19.38 4.12 -8.95
CA LEU A 400 19.41 2.78 -9.57
C LEU A 400 20.79 2.45 -10.16
N THR A 401 21.48 3.43 -10.75
CA THR A 401 22.86 3.30 -11.23
C THR A 401 23.83 3.07 -10.07
N ASN A 402 23.66 3.76 -8.94
CA ASN A 402 24.47 3.54 -7.73
C ASN A 402 24.27 2.15 -7.10
N LEU A 403 23.08 1.56 -7.28
CA LEU A 403 22.78 0.17 -6.92
C LEU A 403 23.29 -0.84 -7.94
N ASP A 404 23.85 -0.41 -9.08
CA ASP A 404 24.29 -1.27 -10.19
C ASP A 404 23.16 -2.21 -10.64
N CYS A 405 21.98 -1.65 -10.95
CA CYS A 405 20.85 -2.42 -11.46
C CYS A 405 21.11 -2.93 -12.88
N TYR A 406 20.66 -4.14 -13.19
CA TYR A 406 20.83 -4.73 -14.53
C TYR A 406 20.21 -3.86 -15.64
N LYS A 407 20.91 -3.82 -16.77
CA LYS A 407 20.41 -3.27 -18.05
C LYS A 407 19.89 -4.41 -18.95
N GLU A 408 18.94 -4.12 -19.84
CA GLU A 408 18.30 -5.13 -20.70
C GLU A 408 19.30 -5.96 -21.53
N GLU A 409 20.29 -5.29 -22.12
CA GLU A 409 21.36 -5.90 -22.92
C GLU A 409 22.26 -6.87 -22.15
N ASN A 410 22.29 -6.79 -20.82
CA ASN A 410 23.30 -7.43 -19.97
C ASN A 410 22.71 -8.30 -18.87
N ILE A 411 21.42 -8.67 -18.94
CA ILE A 411 20.79 -9.50 -17.89
C ILE A 411 21.04 -11.00 -18.11
N PRO A 412 21.66 -11.72 -17.14
CA PRO A 412 21.81 -13.17 -17.24
C PRO A 412 20.45 -13.87 -17.16
N LYS A 413 20.24 -14.91 -17.98
CA LYS A 413 19.02 -15.75 -17.93
C LYS A 413 18.70 -16.23 -16.51
N LYS A 414 19.73 -16.61 -15.75
CA LYS A 414 19.56 -17.03 -14.35
C LYS A 414 18.96 -15.94 -13.46
N VAL A 415 19.30 -14.67 -13.66
CA VAL A 415 18.71 -13.56 -12.88
C VAL A 415 17.25 -13.38 -13.25
N VAL A 416 16.90 -13.49 -14.54
CA VAL A 416 15.50 -13.49 -14.98
C VAL A 416 14.75 -14.67 -14.36
N GLU A 417 15.33 -15.86 -14.38
CA GLU A 417 14.76 -17.05 -13.73
C GLU A 417 14.62 -16.90 -12.22
N ASP A 418 15.62 -16.36 -11.53
CA ASP A 418 15.60 -16.18 -10.07
C ASP A 418 14.56 -15.13 -9.66
N LEU A 419 14.47 -14.02 -10.40
CA LEU A 419 13.37 -13.06 -10.26
C LEU A 419 12.03 -13.77 -10.50
N LEU A 420 11.87 -14.43 -11.65
CA LEU A 420 10.63 -15.14 -11.96
C LEU A 420 10.30 -16.26 -10.98
N LYS A 421 11.27 -16.94 -10.36
CA LYS A 421 11.06 -17.95 -9.30
C LYS A 421 10.67 -17.30 -7.98
N GLN A 422 11.26 -16.16 -7.65
CA GLN A 422 10.84 -15.36 -6.49
C GLN A 422 9.40 -14.85 -6.66
N PHE A 423 8.93 -14.68 -7.90
CA PHE A 423 7.60 -14.17 -8.26
C PHE A 423 6.62 -15.22 -8.82
N LYS A 424 7.05 -16.47 -9.06
CA LYS A 424 6.20 -17.60 -9.47
C LYS A 424 6.34 -18.75 -8.49
N MET A 425 5.18 -19.07 -7.89
CA MET A 425 4.82 -20.36 -7.33
C MET A 425 5.71 -21.53 -7.78
N VAL A 426 6.58 -22.02 -6.89
CA VAL A 426 6.72 -23.47 -6.73
C VAL A 426 6.38 -23.75 -5.27
N PRO A 427 5.24 -24.38 -4.97
CA PRO A 427 5.14 -25.10 -3.72
C PRO A 427 6.15 -26.24 -3.84
N GLU A 428 7.32 -26.10 -3.22
CA GLU A 428 7.99 -27.29 -2.71
C GLU A 428 7.15 -27.77 -1.52
N ILE A 429 6.03 -28.42 -1.86
CA ILE A 429 5.41 -29.41 -1.00
C ILE A 429 6.04 -30.73 -1.43
N LYS A 430 7.14 -31.09 -0.79
CA LYS A 430 7.37 -32.44 -0.27
C LYS A 430 8.18 -32.34 1.01
#